data_AF-A0A1B0Z1R9-F1
#
_entry.id   AF-A0A1B0Z1R9-F1
#
_cell.length_a   1.000
_cell.length_b   1.000
_cell.length_c   1.000
_cell.angle_alpha   90.00
_cell.angle_beta   90.00
_cell.angle_gamma   90.00
#
_symmetry.space_group_name_H-M   'P 1'
#
loop_
_entity.id
_entity.type
_entity.pdbx_description
1 polymer ?
#
loop_
_entity_poly.entity_id
_entity_poly.type
_entity_poly.pdbx_seq_one_letter_code
_entity_poly.pdbx_strand_id
1 'polypeptide(L)' 'MPSVTRNGVSKIVPYLKEGAGVTTTRAHVHYIATEYGVVDLFGKNLKQRAEALISIAHPDHQDELAKQAFERLNA' A
#
# COMPACT_ATOMS: atom_id res chain seq x y z
N MET A 1 3.59 5.35 9.81
CA MET A 1 4.01 3.96 10.16
C MET A 1 5.29 3.65 9.42
N PRO A 2 6.21 2.83 9.94
CA PRO A 2 7.37 2.40 9.16
C PRO A 2 6.92 1.54 7.97
N SER A 3 7.53 1.74 6.80
CA SER A 3 7.20 1.05 5.55
C SER A 3 7.57 -0.44 5.59
N VAL A 4 8.62 -0.78 6.34
CA VAL A 4 9.10 -2.15 6.57
C VAL A 4 8.95 -2.56 8.03
N THR A 5 8.81 -3.86 8.24
CA THR A 5 8.91 -4.48 9.56
C THR A 5 10.37 -4.69 9.95
N ARG A 6 10.63 -5.03 11.22
CA ARG A 6 11.98 -5.35 11.72
C ARG A 6 12.65 -6.49 10.95
N ASN A 7 11.87 -7.36 10.31
CA ASN A 7 12.35 -8.51 9.53
C ASN A 7 12.52 -8.16 8.04
N GLY A 8 12.44 -6.88 7.65
CA GLY A 8 12.57 -6.43 6.26
C GLY A 8 11.34 -6.61 5.38
N VAL A 9 10.24 -7.16 5.92
CA VAL A 9 8.98 -7.37 5.17
C VAL A 9 8.20 -6.07 5.04
N SER A 10 7.73 -5.73 3.84
CA SER A 10 6.88 -4.56 3.57
C SER A 10 5.54 -4.63 4.33
N LYS A 11 5.09 -3.49 4.87
CA LYS A 11 3.73 -3.34 5.43
C LYS A 11 2.69 -2.99 4.37
N ILE A 12 3.12 -2.47 3.23
CA ILE A 12 2.26 -2.22 2.08
C ILE A 12 2.25 -3.51 1.27
N VAL A 13 1.08 -4.13 1.17
CA VAL A 13 0.89 -5.46 0.58
C VAL A 13 -0.30 -5.44 -0.38
N PRO A 14 -0.29 -6.25 -1.46
CA PRO A 14 -1.42 -6.34 -2.37
C PRO A 14 -2.64 -6.97 -1.69
N TYR A 15 -2.42 -7.95 -0.82
CA TYR A 15 -3.47 -8.66 -0.10
C TYR A 15 -3.15 -8.69 1.38
N LEU A 16 -4.17 -8.47 2.20
CA LEU A 16 -4.06 -8.73 3.63
C LEU A 16 -3.85 -10.23 3.84
N LYS A 17 -3.12 -10.58 4.90
CA LYS A 17 -2.95 -11.97 5.29
C LYS A 17 -4.31 -12.62 5.54
N GLU A 18 -4.42 -13.90 5.23
CA GLU A 18 -5.63 -14.66 5.51
C GLU A 18 -5.97 -14.57 7.01
N GLY A 19 -7.23 -14.29 7.32
CA GLY A 19 -7.70 -14.07 8.69
C GLY A 19 -7.31 -12.72 9.32
N ALA A 20 -6.67 -11.80 8.59
CA ALA A 20 -6.37 -10.46 9.12
C ALA A 20 -7.65 -9.65 9.34
N GLY A 21 -7.82 -9.14 10.57
CA GLY A 21 -8.92 -8.23 10.90
C GLY A 21 -8.75 -6.86 10.24
N VAL A 22 -9.79 -6.37 9.56
CA VAL A 22 -9.81 -5.02 8.98
C VAL A 22 -10.36 -4.04 10.00
N THR A 23 -9.48 -3.25 10.63
CA THR A 23 -9.89 -2.23 11.61
C THR A 23 -10.35 -0.94 10.92
N THR A 24 -9.57 -0.44 9.96
CA THR A 24 -9.88 0.76 9.19
C THR A 24 -10.22 0.37 7.76
N THR A 25 -11.48 0.60 7.36
CA THR A 25 -11.94 0.25 6.01
C THR A 25 -11.33 1.17 4.96
N ARG A 26 -11.32 0.72 3.70
CA ARG A 26 -10.81 1.51 2.56
C ARG A 26 -11.46 2.90 2.43
N ALA A 27 -12.72 3.04 2.85
CA ALA A 27 -13.48 4.28 2.75
C ALA A 27 -13.11 5.29 3.85
N HIS A 28 -12.68 4.81 5.03
CA HIS A 28 -12.30 5.66 6.16
C HIS A 28 -10.83 6.10 6.13
N VAL A 29 -9.99 5.53 5.25
CA VAL A 29 -8.59 5.94 5.15
C VAL A 29 -8.47 7.19 4.30
N HIS A 30 -7.96 8.26 4.90
CA HIS A 30 -7.58 9.51 4.24
C HIS A 30 -6.08 9.50 3.99
N TYR A 31 -5.29 9.68 5.04
CA TYR A 31 -3.83 9.82 4.93
C TYR A 31 -3.09 8.57 5.39
N ILE A 32 -2.03 8.24 4.65
CA ILE A 32 -1.03 7.26 5.08
C ILE A 32 0.35 7.91 4.99
N ALA A 33 1.09 7.83 6.10
CA ALA A 33 2.45 8.36 6.20
C ALA A 33 3.44 7.22 6.46
N THR A 34 4.57 7.25 5.75
CA THR A 34 5.78 6.45 5.99
C THR A 34 6.99 7.37 6.04
N GLU A 35 8.16 6.79 6.30
CA GLU A 35 9.46 7.45 6.25
C GLU A 35 9.82 8.01 4.86
N TYR A 36 9.14 7.54 3.79
CA TYR A 36 9.35 8.00 2.42
C TYR A 36 8.37 9.09 1.98
N GLY A 37 7.36 9.40 2.80
CA GLY A 37 6.41 10.48 2.51
C GLY A 37 5.01 10.25 3.05
N VAL A 38 4.09 11.11 2.64
CA VAL A 38 2.67 11.02 3.00
C VAL A 38 1.82 11.10 1.75
N VAL A 39 0.77 10.29 1.70
CA VAL A 39 -0.22 10.35 0.61
C VAL A 39 -1.63 10.46 1.15
N ASP A 40 -2.44 11.26 0.45
CA ASP A 40 -3.89 11.27 0.60
C ASP A 40 -4.50 10.25 -0.37
N LEU A 41 -5.43 9.44 0.14
CA LEU A 41 -6.18 8.43 -0.59
C LEU A 41 -7.66 8.78 -0.73
N PHE A 42 -8.11 9.88 -0.15
CA PHE A 42 -9.49 10.34 -0.25
C PHE A 42 -9.85 10.68 -1.70
N GLY A 43 -11.00 10.19 -2.17
CA GLY A 43 -11.47 10.40 -3.53
C GLY A 43 -10.69 9.68 -4.65
N LYS A 44 -9.62 8.94 -4.33
CA LYS A 44 -8.81 8.22 -5.34
C LYS A 44 -9.43 6.88 -5.72
N ASN A 45 -9.30 6.53 -7.01
CA ASN A 45 -9.70 5.21 -7.52
C ASN A 45 -8.69 4.11 -7.10
N LEU A 46 -9.02 2.83 -7.31
CA LEU A 46 -8.14 1.73 -6.87
C LEU A 46 -6.73 1.77 -7.47
N LYS A 47 -6.59 2.17 -8.74
CA LYS A 47 -5.29 2.29 -9.44
C LYS A 47 -4.45 3.42 -8.86
N GLN A 48 -5.04 4.61 -8.74
CA GLN A 48 -4.42 5.78 -8.14
C GLN A 48 -4.02 5.54 -6.68
N ARG A 49 -4.83 4.77 -5.93
CA ARG A 49 -4.50 4.39 -4.55
C ARG A 49 -3.32 3.43 -4.51
N ALA A 50 -3.26 2.45 -5.40
CA ALA A 50 -2.13 1.53 -5.50
C ALA A 50 -0.84 2.29 -5.85
N GLU A 51 -0.86 3.13 -6.88
CA GLU A 51 0.28 3.98 -7.27
C GLU A 51 0.74 4.90 -6.13
N ALA A 52 -0.20 5.56 -5.45
CA ALA A 52 0.10 6.42 -4.30
C ALA A 52 0.74 5.62 -3.15
N LEU A 53 0.22 4.43 -2.84
CA LEU A 53 0.79 3.56 -1.81
C LEU A 53 2.20 3.07 -2.19
N ILE A 54 2.42 2.71 -3.45
CA ILE A 54 3.74 2.27 -3.94
C ILE A 54 4.77 3.40 -3.82
N SER A 55 4.37 4.64 -4.11
CA SER A 55 5.29 5.80 -4.03
C SER A 55 5.85 6.06 -2.62
N ILE A 56 5.15 5.63 -1.57
CA ILE A 56 5.58 5.76 -0.18
C ILE A 56 6.09 4.43 0.42
N ALA A 57 6.20 3.38 -0.40
CA ALA A 57 6.79 2.11 0.00
C ALA A 57 8.33 2.17 -0.03
N HIS A 58 8.97 1.23 0.65
CA HIS A 58 10.43 1.08 0.63
C HIS A 58 10.92 0.79 -0.80
N PRO A 59 11.98 1.46 -1.30
CA PRO A 59 12.48 1.32 -2.67
C PRO A 59 12.66 -0.13 -3.13
N ASP A 60 13.25 -0.97 -2.29
CA ASP A 60 13.48 -2.40 -2.56
C ASP A 60 12.21 -3.20 -2.90
N HIS A 61 11.04 -2.76 -2.43
CA HIS A 61 9.76 -3.46 -2.60
C HIS A 61 8.85 -2.81 -3.66
N GLN A 62 9.23 -1.64 -4.21
CA GLN A 62 8.37 -0.89 -5.13
C GLN A 62 8.11 -1.64 -6.43
N ASP A 63 9.13 -2.26 -7.02
CA ASP A 63 9.02 -2.99 -8.29
C ASP A 63 8.10 -4.21 -8.18
N GLU A 64 8.23 -4.99 -7.09
CA GLU A 64 7.38 -6.15 -6.86
C GLU A 64 5.92 -5.73 -6.62
N LEU A 65 5.69 -4.68 -5.83
CA LEU A 65 4.35 -4.15 -5.58
C LEU A 65 3.72 -3.57 -6.84
N ALA A 66 4.49 -2.92 -7.70
CA ALA A 66 4.01 -2.39 -8.98
C ALA A 66 3.55 -3.52 -9.91
N LYS A 67 4.33 -4.61 -10.00
CA LYS A 67 3.96 -5.79 -10.78
C LYS A 67 2.68 -6.45 -10.24
N GLN A 68 2.60 -6.68 -8.94
CA GLN A 68 1.42 -7.27 -8.30
C GLN A 68 0.17 -6.37 -8.44
N ALA A 69 0.34 -5.05 -8.36
CA ALA A 69 -0.75 -4.10 -8.57
C ALA A 69 -1.25 -4.13 -10.02
N PHE A 70 -0.34 -4.21 -10.99
CA PHE A 70 -0.69 -4.33 -12.41
C PHE A 70 -1.48 -5.61 -12.69
N GLU A 71 -1.00 -6.77 -12.23
CA GLU A 71 -1.68 -8.06 -12.39
C GLU A 71 -3.08 -8.07 -11.77
N ARG A 72 -3.28 -7.35 -10.66
CA ARG A 72 -4.58 -7.29 -9.97
C ARG A 72 -5.59 -6.33 -10.61
N LEU A 73 -5.13 -5.21 -11.17
CA LEU A 73 -6.00 -4.08 -11.54
C LEU A 73 -6.16 -3.90 -13.07
N ASN A 74 -5.36 -4.62 -13.86
CA ASN A 74 -5.39 -4.58 -15.33
C ASN A 74 -5.72 -5.93 -15.98
N ALA A 75 -6.01 -6.96 -15.18
CA ALA A 75 -6.59 -8.23 -15.65
C ALA A 75 -8.09 -8.09 -15.94
#